data_AF-A0A495YGR9-F1
#
_entry.id   AF-A0A495YGR9-F1
#
_cell.length_a   1.000
_cell.length_b   1.000
_cell.length_c   1.000
_cell.angle_alpha   90.00
_cell.angle_beta   90.00
_cell.angle_gamma   90.00
#
_symmetry.space_group_name_H-M   'P 1'
#
loop_
_entity.id
_entity.type
_entity.pdbx_description
1 polymer ?
#
loop_
_entity_poly.entity_id
_entity_poly.type
_entity_poly.pdbx_seq_one_letter_code
_entity_poly.pdbx_strand_id
1 'polypeptide(L)'
;MSLKKSPFFELRSGSVDTLLFTVKTTDLDALRAELVKRFEATPEFFADDVVAIDVRRLADGERVALADIRQMLNDVRMRPVGVVALATQGWAGEAGLPLLEARDRRVAGASAAKPADEAEPAPGAAAAVAAEPAPEPSPTPIPAGGQTLVIDRPLRSGQQIYAKGDLVVLAPVSHGAEIIAEGNIHIYAPLRGRALAGVHGNHDARIFCTCLEPELISIAGIYRTTENPLPADILGKSVQIRLEEEKLMIEPLRLT
;
A
#
# COMPACT_ATOMS: atom_id res chain seq x y z
N MET A 1 36.12 -6.01 -42.10
CA MET A 1 35.86 -6.17 -40.65
C MET A 1 34.36 -6.30 -40.43
N SER A 2 33.97 -7.26 -39.61
CA SER A 2 32.61 -7.82 -39.49
C SER A 2 31.59 -6.83 -38.88
N LEU A 3 30.50 -6.55 -39.59
CA LEU A 3 29.27 -6.00 -39.02
C LEU A 3 28.61 -7.11 -38.20
N LYS A 4 28.83 -7.13 -36.89
CA LYS A 4 28.08 -8.01 -35.98
C LYS A 4 26.60 -7.64 -36.10
N LYS A 5 25.82 -8.48 -36.79
CA LYS A 5 24.35 -8.39 -36.82
C LYS A 5 23.86 -8.59 -35.39
N SER A 6 23.36 -7.52 -34.78
CA SER A 6 22.63 -7.62 -33.52
C SER A 6 21.39 -8.48 -33.75
N PRO A 7 21.04 -9.40 -32.84
CA PRO A 7 19.83 -10.21 -32.95
C PRO A 7 18.58 -9.32 -32.93
N PHE A 8 17.52 -9.71 -33.64
CA PHE A 8 16.27 -8.94 -33.75
C PHE A 8 15.43 -8.90 -32.45
N PHE A 9 15.77 -9.71 -31.46
CA PHE A 9 15.11 -9.75 -30.16
C PHE A 9 16.10 -10.14 -29.05
N GLU A 10 15.77 -9.74 -27.82
CA GLU A 10 16.45 -10.15 -26.59
C GLU A 10 15.38 -10.44 -25.54
N LEU A 11 15.53 -11.54 -24.79
CA LEU A 11 14.68 -11.84 -23.65
C LEU A 11 15.44 -11.50 -22.36
N ARG A 12 14.86 -10.62 -21.54
CA ARG A 12 15.40 -10.26 -20.23
C ARG A 12 14.37 -10.57 -19.16
N SER A 13 14.84 -11.05 -18.01
CA SER A 13 14.01 -11.08 -16.81
C SER A 13 13.90 -9.68 -16.21
N GLY A 14 12.72 -9.34 -15.71
CA GLY A 14 12.44 -8.07 -15.06
C GLY A 14 11.14 -8.17 -14.26
N SER A 15 10.93 -7.24 -13.32
CA SER A 15 9.67 -7.06 -12.62
C SER A 15 8.92 -5.88 -13.22
N VAL A 16 7.60 -6.02 -13.38
CA VAL A 16 6.72 -4.93 -13.81
C VAL A 16 5.85 -4.57 -12.62
N ASP A 17 5.88 -3.29 -12.23
CA ASP A 17 5.01 -2.77 -11.17
C ASP A 17 3.65 -2.41 -11.78
N THR A 18 2.57 -2.84 -11.12
CA THR A 18 1.18 -2.60 -11.53
C THR A 18 0.32 -2.47 -10.28
N LEU A 19 -0.79 -1.75 -10.40
CA LEU A 19 -1.76 -1.60 -9.33
C LEU A 19 -2.57 -2.88 -9.13
N LEU A 20 -2.90 -3.22 -7.89
CA LEU A 20 -3.77 -4.37 -7.59
C LEU A 20 -5.22 -3.91 -7.43
N PHE A 21 -6.10 -4.34 -8.33
CA PHE A 21 -7.54 -4.20 -8.18
C PHE A 21 -8.06 -5.35 -7.34
N THR A 22 -8.12 -5.17 -6.01
CA THR A 22 -8.55 -6.21 -5.07
C THR A 22 -10.07 -6.36 -5.02
N VAL A 23 -10.56 -7.52 -5.44
CA VAL A 23 -11.97 -7.89 -5.40
C VAL A 23 -12.32 -8.42 -4.00
N LYS A 24 -13.24 -7.73 -3.31
CA LYS A 24 -13.65 -8.04 -1.94
C LYS A 24 -15.09 -8.57 -1.82
N THR A 25 -15.82 -8.62 -2.93
CA THR A 25 -17.23 -9.04 -2.98
C THR A 25 -17.49 -9.83 -4.25
N THR A 26 -18.47 -10.74 -4.20
CA THR A 26 -18.98 -11.47 -5.36
C THR A 26 -20.13 -10.74 -6.08
N ASP A 27 -20.68 -9.69 -5.46
CA ASP A 27 -21.73 -8.86 -6.05
C ASP A 27 -21.13 -7.90 -7.10
N LEU A 28 -21.27 -8.28 -8.37
CA LEU A 28 -20.73 -7.54 -9.50
C LEU A 28 -21.52 -6.26 -9.79
N ASP A 29 -22.81 -6.21 -9.45
CA ASP A 29 -23.64 -5.02 -9.67
C ASP A 29 -23.25 -3.93 -8.66
N ALA A 30 -23.06 -4.31 -7.40
CA ALA A 30 -22.54 -3.40 -6.37
C ALA A 30 -21.14 -2.89 -6.74
N LEU A 31 -20.26 -3.78 -7.18
CA LEU A 31 -18.90 -3.42 -7.61
C LEU A 31 -18.92 -2.44 -8.79
N ARG A 32 -19.79 -2.67 -9.80
CA ARG A 32 -19.96 -1.79 -10.96
C ARG A 32 -20.42 -0.40 -10.53
N ALA A 33 -21.47 -0.33 -9.69
CA ALA A 33 -22.02 0.93 -9.23
C ALA A 33 -20.98 1.76 -8.46
N GLU A 34 -20.20 1.10 -7.60
CA GLU A 34 -19.12 1.73 -6.83
C GLU A 34 -17.98 2.23 -7.74
N LEU A 35 -17.60 1.43 -8.74
CA LEU A 35 -16.57 1.80 -9.72
C LEU A 35 -16.98 2.99 -10.57
N VAL A 36 -18.21 3.01 -11.10
CA VAL A 36 -18.76 4.12 -11.89
C VAL A 36 -18.85 5.39 -11.07
N LYS A 37 -19.36 5.31 -9.83
CA LYS A 37 -19.44 6.47 -8.93
C LYS A 37 -18.06 7.09 -8.68
N ARG A 38 -17.04 6.27 -8.44
CA ARG A 38 -15.66 6.78 -8.27
C ARG A 38 -15.09 7.36 -9.56
N PHE A 39 -15.39 6.73 -10.69
CA PHE A 39 -14.97 7.22 -12.01
C PHE A 39 -15.59 8.59 -12.35
N GLU A 40 -16.89 8.77 -12.14
CA GLU A 40 -17.56 10.05 -12.37
C GLU A 40 -17.06 11.16 -11.44
N ALA A 41 -16.80 10.82 -10.17
CA ALA A 41 -16.27 11.79 -9.20
C ALA A 41 -14.84 12.24 -9.54
N THR A 42 -14.02 11.34 -10.10
CA THR A 42 -12.61 11.62 -10.38
C THR A 42 -12.15 10.93 -11.68
N PRO A 43 -12.53 11.42 -12.87
CA PRO A 43 -12.21 10.73 -14.13
C PRO A 43 -10.71 10.60 -14.40
N GLU A 44 -9.91 11.54 -13.88
CA GLU A 44 -8.45 11.53 -13.99
C GLU A 44 -7.79 10.47 -13.09
N PHE A 45 -8.50 9.92 -12.08
CA PHE A 45 -8.00 8.82 -11.24
C PHE A 45 -7.83 7.51 -12.01
N PHE A 46 -8.47 7.36 -13.18
CA PHE A 46 -8.50 6.12 -13.95
C PHE A 46 -7.81 6.27 -15.32
N ALA A 47 -6.78 7.10 -15.40
CA ALA A 47 -6.14 7.48 -16.66
C ALA A 47 -5.26 6.36 -17.23
N ASP A 48 -5.85 5.35 -17.88
CA ASP A 48 -5.11 4.28 -18.57
C ASP A 48 -4.24 3.39 -17.65
N ASP A 49 -4.44 3.47 -16.34
CA ASP A 49 -3.71 2.72 -15.31
C ASP A 49 -3.69 1.22 -15.60
N VAL A 50 -2.49 0.64 -15.52
CA VAL A 50 -2.28 -0.81 -15.67
C VAL A 50 -2.55 -1.49 -14.34
N VAL A 51 -3.54 -2.40 -14.34
CA VAL A 51 -4.02 -3.08 -13.14
C VAL A 51 -3.94 -4.60 -13.26
N ALA A 52 -3.66 -5.28 -12.16
CA ALA A 52 -3.84 -6.71 -12.00
C ALA A 52 -5.05 -6.99 -11.10
N ILE A 53 -5.94 -7.88 -11.53
CA ILE A 53 -7.15 -8.22 -10.77
C ILE A 53 -6.76 -9.20 -9.67
N ASP A 54 -6.91 -8.80 -8.41
CA ASP A 54 -6.57 -9.62 -7.25
C ASP A 54 -7.82 -10.22 -6.59
N VAL A 55 -7.97 -11.53 -6.70
CA VAL A 55 -9.11 -12.29 -6.15
C VAL A 55 -8.79 -13.04 -4.86
N ARG A 56 -7.57 -12.88 -4.32
CA ARG A 56 -7.12 -13.62 -3.12
C ARG A 56 -7.93 -13.31 -1.85
N ARG A 57 -8.73 -12.24 -1.86
CA ARG A 57 -9.60 -11.84 -0.75
C ARG A 57 -10.99 -12.46 -0.77
N LEU A 58 -11.38 -13.13 -1.86
CA LEU A 58 -12.63 -13.88 -1.91
C LEU A 58 -12.54 -15.12 -1.02
N ALA A 59 -13.64 -15.49 -0.38
CA ALA A 59 -13.69 -16.66 0.50
C ALA A 59 -13.59 -17.97 -0.30
N ASP A 60 -13.26 -19.06 0.39
CA ASP A 60 -13.18 -20.38 -0.25
C ASP A 60 -14.53 -20.78 -0.87
N GLY A 61 -14.49 -21.14 -2.16
CA GLY A 61 -15.68 -21.49 -2.94
C GLY A 61 -16.38 -20.31 -3.62
N GLU A 62 -16.05 -19.07 -3.27
CA GLU A 62 -16.54 -17.89 -3.98
C GLU A 62 -15.87 -17.75 -5.34
N ARG A 63 -16.66 -17.31 -6.33
CA ARG A 63 -16.22 -17.12 -7.71
C ARG A 63 -16.87 -15.86 -8.26
N VAL A 64 -16.15 -15.18 -9.14
CA VAL A 64 -16.63 -14.01 -9.88
C VAL A 64 -16.38 -14.18 -11.35
N ALA A 65 -17.24 -13.61 -12.18
CA ALA A 65 -17.03 -13.56 -13.62
C ALA A 65 -15.93 -12.54 -13.95
N LEU A 66 -14.68 -13.00 -14.02
CA LEU A 66 -13.51 -12.16 -14.30
C LEU A 66 -13.61 -11.45 -15.67
N ALA A 67 -14.33 -12.03 -16.63
CA ALA A 67 -14.61 -11.39 -17.91
C ALA A 67 -15.42 -10.10 -17.73
N ASP A 68 -16.39 -10.11 -16.80
CA ASP A 68 -17.22 -8.94 -16.49
C ASP A 68 -16.42 -7.89 -15.75
N ILE A 69 -15.56 -8.31 -14.80
CA ILE A 69 -14.62 -7.40 -14.11
C ILE A 69 -13.66 -6.74 -15.11
N ARG A 70 -13.11 -7.53 -16.03
CA ARG A 70 -12.25 -7.00 -17.10
C ARG A 70 -12.99 -5.95 -17.94
N GLN A 71 -14.25 -6.23 -18.31
CA GLN A 71 -15.06 -5.28 -19.06
C GLN A 71 -15.34 -4.01 -18.25
N MET A 72 -15.72 -4.14 -16.98
CA MET A 72 -15.93 -3.00 -16.07
C MET A 72 -14.71 -2.09 -15.99
N LEU A 73 -13.51 -2.68 -15.85
CA LEU A 73 -12.26 -1.94 -15.79
C LEU A 73 -11.96 -1.22 -17.11
N ASN A 74 -12.19 -1.87 -18.25
CA ASN A 74 -12.05 -1.24 -19.57
C ASN A 74 -13.04 -0.07 -19.75
N ASP A 75 -14.29 -0.21 -19.28
CA ASP A 75 -15.32 0.83 -19.38
C ASP A 75 -14.89 2.11 -18.64
N VAL A 76 -14.14 1.98 -17.55
CA VAL A 76 -13.56 3.10 -16.79
C VAL A 76 -12.12 3.44 -17.19
N ARG A 77 -11.65 2.95 -18.35
CA ARG A 77 -10.31 3.21 -18.91
C ARG A 77 -9.12 2.64 -18.12
N MET A 78 -9.33 1.67 -17.23
CA MET A 78 -8.23 0.87 -16.66
C MET A 78 -7.84 -0.28 -17.58
N ARG A 79 -6.56 -0.67 -17.55
CA ARG A 79 -5.98 -1.70 -18.42
C ARG A 79 -5.61 -2.96 -17.63
N PRO A 80 -6.51 -3.94 -17.54
CA PRO A 80 -6.22 -5.20 -16.85
C PRO A 80 -5.19 -6.03 -17.62
N VAL A 81 -4.06 -6.34 -16.97
CA VAL A 81 -2.94 -7.09 -17.57
C VAL A 81 -2.81 -8.54 -17.10
N GLY A 82 -3.49 -8.89 -16.01
CA GLY A 82 -3.45 -10.25 -15.48
C GLY A 82 -4.28 -10.42 -14.21
N VAL A 83 -4.31 -11.64 -13.70
CA VAL A 83 -5.08 -12.03 -12.52
C VAL A 83 -4.14 -12.61 -11.47
N VAL A 84 -4.30 -12.15 -10.23
CA VAL A 84 -3.59 -12.65 -9.05
C VAL A 84 -4.57 -13.50 -8.25
N ALA A 85 -4.24 -14.76 -8.05
CA ALA A 85 -5.12 -15.73 -7.40
C ALA A 85 -4.32 -16.70 -6.51
N LEU A 86 -5.00 -17.34 -5.56
CA LEU A 86 -4.43 -18.44 -4.77
C LEU A 86 -4.46 -19.75 -5.58
N ALA A 87 -3.61 -20.71 -5.21
CA ALA A 87 -3.59 -22.03 -5.83
C ALA A 87 -4.95 -22.78 -5.73
N THR A 88 -5.74 -22.50 -4.69
CA THR A 88 -7.10 -23.04 -4.52
C THR A 88 -8.13 -22.43 -5.47
N GLN A 89 -7.81 -21.28 -6.07
CA GLN A 89 -8.69 -20.52 -6.96
C GLN A 89 -8.38 -20.80 -8.44
N GLY A 90 -8.28 -22.09 -8.81
CA GLY A 90 -7.90 -22.51 -10.17
C GLY A 90 -8.81 -21.96 -11.28
N TRP A 91 -10.05 -21.60 -10.95
CA TRP A 91 -11.01 -20.96 -11.85
C TRP A 91 -10.50 -19.59 -12.39
N ALA A 92 -9.58 -18.92 -11.70
CA ALA A 92 -9.03 -17.64 -12.13
C ALA A 92 -8.24 -17.72 -13.45
N GLY A 93 -7.66 -18.89 -13.77
CA GLY A 93 -6.93 -19.11 -15.01
C GLY A 93 -7.80 -19.18 -16.27
N GLU A 94 -9.11 -19.33 -16.12
CA GLU A 94 -10.06 -19.45 -17.24
C GLU A 94 -10.46 -18.10 -17.84
N ALA A 95 -10.04 -16.99 -17.22
CA ALA A 95 -10.47 -15.63 -17.55
C ALA A 95 -9.87 -15.03 -18.86
N GLY A 96 -9.00 -15.77 -19.55
CA GLY A 96 -8.30 -15.28 -20.74
C GLY A 96 -7.27 -14.18 -20.45
N LEU A 97 -6.91 -13.99 -19.18
CA LEU A 97 -5.81 -13.15 -18.71
C LEU A 97 -4.75 -14.06 -18.08
N PRO A 98 -3.45 -13.75 -18.21
CA PRO A 98 -2.41 -14.54 -17.58
C PRO A 98 -2.53 -14.48 -16.05
N LEU A 99 -2.26 -15.60 -15.39
CA LEU A 99 -2.05 -15.60 -13.95
C LEU A 99 -0.71 -14.93 -13.63
N LEU A 100 -0.75 -13.98 -12.70
CA LEU A 100 0.41 -13.23 -12.25
C LEU A 100 0.80 -13.69 -10.86
N GLU A 101 2.10 -13.92 -10.69
CA GLU A 101 2.69 -14.09 -9.38
C GLU A 101 2.84 -12.71 -8.73
N ALA A 102 1.84 -12.30 -7.95
CA ALA A 102 2.03 -11.16 -7.06
C ALA A 102 2.92 -11.60 -5.90
N ARG A 103 4.14 -11.08 -5.87
CA ARG A 103 4.92 -11.13 -4.66
C ARG A 103 4.25 -10.21 -3.64
N ASP A 104 3.43 -10.78 -2.77
CA ASP A 104 3.22 -10.19 -1.46
C ASP A 104 4.60 -10.08 -0.84
N ARG A 105 5.18 -8.89 -0.81
CA ARG A 105 6.45 -8.66 -0.09
C ARG A 105 6.25 -8.70 1.44
N ARG A 106 5.22 -9.42 1.92
CA ARG A 106 5.17 -9.91 3.29
C ARG A 106 5.89 -11.26 3.34
N VAL A 107 6.98 -11.27 4.11
CA VAL A 107 7.73 -12.43 4.59
C VAL A 107 8.70 -13.06 3.57
N ALA A 108 9.84 -12.40 3.37
CA ALA A 108 11.09 -13.10 3.07
C ALA A 108 12.11 -12.73 4.16
N GLY A 109 11.98 -13.37 5.31
CA GLY A 109 12.84 -13.13 6.47
C GLY A 109 12.52 -14.00 7.68
N ALA A 110 12.00 -15.21 7.48
CA ALA A 110 11.91 -16.19 8.54
C ALA A 110 12.00 -17.59 7.93
N SER A 111 13.23 -18.09 7.77
CA SER A 111 13.51 -19.51 7.99
C SER A 111 15.01 -19.75 8.04
N ALA A 112 15.52 -19.88 9.27
CA ALA A 112 16.51 -20.88 9.60
C ALA A 112 16.12 -21.40 10.98
N ALA A 113 15.24 -22.39 11.00
CA ALA A 113 14.92 -23.14 12.21
C ALA A 113 16.11 -24.01 12.62
N LYS A 114 16.36 -24.12 13.93
CA LYS A 114 16.45 -25.43 14.58
C LYS A 114 16.10 -25.36 16.09
N PRO A 115 15.56 -26.45 16.67
CA PRO A 115 14.84 -26.48 17.94
C PRO A 115 15.67 -27.10 19.09
N ALA A 116 15.29 -26.75 20.32
CA ALA A 116 15.54 -27.44 21.61
C ALA A 116 15.13 -26.44 22.72
N ASP A 117 14.59 -26.78 23.88
CA ASP A 117 13.92 -27.95 24.41
C ASP A 117 13.20 -27.43 25.68
N GLU A 118 12.21 -28.21 26.09
CA GLU A 118 11.39 -28.21 27.31
C GLU A 118 12.01 -27.61 28.61
N ALA A 119 11.22 -26.83 29.38
CA ALA A 119 11.12 -26.95 30.85
C ALA A 119 10.08 -25.99 31.49
N GLU A 120 9.42 -26.55 32.50
CA GLU A 120 8.21 -26.21 33.27
C GLU A 120 8.15 -24.90 34.11
N PRO A 121 6.96 -24.60 34.70
CA PRO A 121 6.61 -23.31 35.32
C PRO A 121 6.64 -23.25 36.86
N ALA A 122 6.51 -22.00 37.35
CA ALA A 122 5.99 -21.52 38.67
C ALA A 122 6.96 -21.54 39.89
N PRO A 123 6.65 -20.91 41.06
CA PRO A 123 5.65 -19.86 41.41
C PRO A 123 6.17 -18.72 42.36
N GLY A 124 5.41 -17.60 42.41
CA GLY A 124 4.85 -16.97 43.64
C GLY A 124 5.70 -16.18 44.66
N ALA A 125 5.34 -14.89 44.86
CA ALA A 125 5.13 -14.16 46.15
C ALA A 125 5.01 -12.64 45.85
N ALA A 126 3.83 -11.99 45.98
CA ALA A 126 3.28 -11.30 47.16
C ALA A 126 4.29 -10.36 47.86
N ALA A 127 4.04 -9.09 48.25
CA ALA A 127 2.95 -8.13 48.18
C ALA A 127 3.52 -6.77 48.71
N ALA A 128 2.90 -5.60 48.41
CA ALA A 128 2.63 -4.48 49.34
C ALA A 128 2.50 -3.08 48.68
N VAL A 129 1.23 -2.64 48.59
CA VAL A 129 0.56 -1.35 48.88
C VAL A 129 1.31 0.01 48.94
N ALA A 130 0.57 1.03 48.46
CA ALA A 130 0.57 2.49 48.76
C ALA A 130 1.39 3.38 47.78
N ALA A 131 0.92 4.52 47.26
CA ALA A 131 -0.21 5.38 47.61
C ALA A 131 -0.70 6.17 46.38
N GLU A 132 -1.97 6.55 46.43
CA GLU A 132 -2.70 7.42 45.50
C GLU A 132 -2.39 8.90 45.76
N PRO A 133 -2.30 9.72 44.69
CA PRO A 133 -2.90 11.05 44.73
C PRO A 133 -3.90 11.27 43.59
N ALA A 134 -4.85 12.17 43.90
CA ALA A 134 -6.07 12.54 43.20
C ALA A 134 -5.87 13.08 41.75
N PRO A 135 -6.95 13.16 40.94
CA PRO A 135 -6.88 13.11 39.50
C PRO A 135 -6.60 14.48 38.87
N GLU A 136 -5.57 14.54 38.03
CA GLU A 136 -5.43 15.55 36.98
C GLU A 136 -6.17 15.07 35.72
N PRO A 137 -6.76 15.98 34.91
CA PRO A 137 -7.68 15.64 33.84
C PRO A 137 -7.03 14.67 32.87
N SER A 138 -7.62 13.49 32.75
CA SER A 138 -7.20 12.43 31.85
C SER A 138 -7.01 13.01 30.43
N PRO A 139 -5.81 12.98 29.84
CA PRO A 139 -5.74 13.06 28.39
C PRO A 139 -6.57 11.87 27.89
N THR A 140 -7.53 12.17 27.01
CA THR A 140 -8.32 11.19 26.28
C THR A 140 -7.40 10.02 25.89
N PRO A 141 -7.78 8.75 26.10
CA PRO A 141 -6.89 7.64 25.77
C PRO A 141 -6.61 7.73 24.27
N ILE A 142 -5.38 8.12 23.92
CA ILE A 142 -4.89 7.95 22.57
C ILE A 142 -4.93 6.44 22.38
N PRO A 143 -5.68 5.90 21.41
CA PRO A 143 -5.69 4.47 21.17
C PRO A 143 -4.23 4.03 21.03
N ALA A 144 -3.84 3.02 21.80
CA ALA A 144 -2.48 2.50 21.83
C ALA A 144 -2.12 1.99 20.43
N GLY A 145 -1.62 2.90 19.59
CA GLY A 145 -1.17 2.62 18.24
C GLY A 145 0.06 1.74 18.30
N GLY A 146 0.23 0.89 17.29
CA GLY A 146 1.41 0.04 17.16
C GLY A 146 2.71 0.85 17.29
N GLN A 147 3.77 0.19 17.75
CA GLN A 147 5.09 0.82 17.94
C GLN A 147 5.52 1.60 16.69
N THR A 148 5.91 2.87 16.88
CA THR A 148 6.45 3.70 15.81
C THR A 148 7.80 3.16 15.33
N LEU A 149 7.93 2.94 14.03
CA LEU A 149 9.19 2.54 13.40
C LEU A 149 9.93 3.78 12.88
N VAL A 150 11.21 3.93 13.20
CA VAL A 150 12.06 5.03 12.70
C VAL A 150 13.11 4.47 11.74
N ILE A 151 13.24 5.09 10.57
CA ILE A 151 14.22 4.75 9.54
C ILE A 151 15.10 5.98 9.26
N ASP A 152 16.39 5.87 9.54
CA ASP A 152 17.39 6.92 9.40
C ASP A 152 18.37 6.70 8.23
N ARG A 153 18.16 5.65 7.45
CA ARG A 153 18.96 5.29 6.27
C ARG A 153 18.19 5.52 4.96
N PRO A 154 18.87 5.93 3.87
CA PRO A 154 18.21 6.12 2.58
C PRO A 154 17.56 4.83 2.07
N LEU A 155 16.36 4.95 1.50
CA LEU A 155 15.66 3.85 0.85
C LEU A 155 15.87 3.92 -0.65
N ARG A 156 16.38 2.82 -1.22
CA ARG A 156 16.74 2.71 -2.63
C ARG A 156 15.68 1.93 -3.43
N SER A 157 15.75 2.03 -4.75
CA SER A 157 14.87 1.29 -5.65
C SER A 157 14.81 -0.19 -5.30
N GLY A 158 13.60 -0.74 -5.31
CA GLY A 158 13.34 -2.11 -4.95
C GLY A 158 13.48 -2.40 -3.46
N GLN A 159 13.61 -1.41 -2.57
CA GLN A 159 13.51 -1.62 -1.12
C GLN A 159 12.08 -1.34 -0.64
N GLN A 160 11.66 -2.02 0.43
CA GLN A 160 10.37 -1.79 1.06
C GLN A 160 10.49 -1.84 2.57
N ILE A 161 9.80 -0.92 3.23
CA ILE A 161 9.67 -0.89 4.68
C ILE A 161 8.20 -1.04 5.05
N TYR A 162 7.94 -1.85 6.07
CA TYR A 162 6.60 -2.07 6.61
C TYR A 162 6.60 -1.76 8.11
N ALA A 163 5.67 -0.90 8.54
CA ALA A 163 5.45 -0.56 9.95
C ALA A 163 4.04 -0.99 10.40
N LYS A 164 3.96 -1.65 11.55
CA LYS A 164 2.67 -2.03 12.19
C LYS A 164 1.93 -0.85 12.83
N GLY A 165 2.61 0.26 13.06
CA GLY A 165 2.04 1.51 13.58
C GLY A 165 2.45 2.66 12.68
N ASP A 166 2.85 3.76 13.29
CA ASP A 166 3.37 4.92 12.56
C ASP A 166 4.79 4.66 12.04
N LEU A 167 5.14 5.28 10.91
CA LEU A 167 6.47 5.20 10.30
C LEU A 167 7.08 6.59 10.19
N VAL A 168 8.28 6.76 10.73
CA VAL A 168 9.09 7.98 10.60
C VAL A 168 10.30 7.67 9.73
N VAL A 169 10.54 8.50 8.72
CA VAL A 169 11.64 8.38 7.78
C VAL A 169 12.46 9.67 7.80
N LEU A 170 13.72 9.58 8.20
CA LEU A 170 14.65 10.70 8.32
C LEU A 170 15.63 10.81 7.15
N ALA A 171 15.48 9.96 6.13
CA ALA A 171 16.37 9.87 4.98
C ALA A 171 15.59 9.75 3.66
N PRO A 172 16.22 10.05 2.50
CA PRO A 172 15.52 10.09 1.22
C PRO A 172 14.88 8.74 0.85
N VAL A 173 13.69 8.81 0.28
CA VAL A 173 12.97 7.66 -0.30
C VAL A 173 13.07 7.77 -1.81
N SER A 174 13.86 6.91 -2.44
CA SER A 174 14.16 6.99 -3.87
C SER A 174 13.05 6.39 -4.73
N HIS A 175 13.06 6.69 -6.03
CA HIS A 175 12.23 6.02 -7.05
C HIS A 175 12.27 4.49 -6.91
N GLY A 176 11.11 3.85 -6.99
CA GLY A 176 10.92 2.42 -6.79
C GLY A 176 11.15 1.91 -5.35
N ALA A 177 11.45 2.78 -4.38
CA ALA A 177 11.39 2.43 -2.96
C ALA A 177 9.97 2.57 -2.45
N GLU A 178 9.58 1.74 -1.48
CA GLU A 178 8.23 1.73 -0.94
C GLU A 178 8.22 1.78 0.58
N ILE A 179 7.35 2.60 1.14
CA ILE A 179 7.10 2.66 2.57
C ILE A 179 5.63 2.43 2.87
N ILE A 180 5.36 1.50 3.78
CA ILE A 180 4.02 1.10 4.19
C ILE A 180 3.87 1.26 5.70
N ALA A 181 2.76 1.86 6.13
CA ALA A 181 2.37 1.94 7.52
C ALA A 181 0.89 1.60 7.71
N GLU A 182 0.55 0.94 8.82
CA GLU A 182 -0.83 0.78 9.27
C GLU A 182 -1.39 2.07 9.90
N GLY A 183 -0.48 2.91 10.42
CA GLY A 183 -0.78 4.24 10.94
C GLY A 183 -0.33 5.35 10.00
N ASN A 184 0.19 6.43 10.59
CA ASN A 184 0.69 7.61 9.91
C ASN A 184 2.08 7.37 9.30
N ILE A 185 2.43 8.18 8.30
CA ILE A 185 3.77 8.24 7.74
C ILE A 185 4.32 9.66 7.87
N HIS A 186 5.52 9.80 8.42
CA HIS A 186 6.24 11.06 8.55
C HIS A 186 7.55 10.97 7.79
N ILE A 187 7.77 11.83 6.80
CA ILE A 187 8.97 11.81 5.97
C ILE A 187 9.65 13.17 6.06
N TYR A 188 10.81 13.19 6.70
CA TYR A 188 11.63 14.38 6.90
C TYR A 188 12.77 14.47 5.87
N ALA A 189 12.51 14.00 4.66
CA ALA A 189 13.42 13.98 3.52
C ALA A 189 12.62 13.96 2.20
N PRO A 190 13.26 14.08 1.02
CA PRO A 190 12.56 13.94 -0.26
C PRO A 190 11.87 12.57 -0.40
N LEU A 191 10.57 12.58 -0.67
CA LEU A 191 9.78 11.41 -1.04
C LEU A 191 9.69 11.33 -2.56
N ARG A 192 10.45 10.41 -3.18
CA ARG A 192 10.41 10.11 -4.63
C ARG A 192 9.84 8.74 -4.98
N GLY A 193 9.78 7.85 -4.00
CA GLY A 193 9.17 6.53 -4.15
C GLY A 193 7.67 6.54 -3.83
N ARG A 194 7.19 5.42 -3.28
CA ARG A 194 5.79 5.19 -2.94
C ARG A 194 5.56 5.23 -1.43
N ALA A 195 4.48 5.88 -1.00
CA ALA A 195 4.07 5.92 0.41
C ALA A 195 2.62 5.48 0.60
N LEU A 196 2.40 4.44 1.41
CA LEU A 196 1.08 3.85 1.67
C LEU A 196 0.79 3.86 3.17
N ALA A 197 -0.05 4.79 3.62
CA ALA A 197 -0.49 4.90 5.00
C ALA A 197 -1.86 4.25 5.22
N GLY A 198 -2.16 3.88 6.45
CA GLY A 198 -3.45 3.32 6.82
C GLY A 198 -3.83 2.03 6.07
N VAL A 199 -2.86 1.19 5.69
CA VAL A 199 -3.10 0.05 4.75
C VAL A 199 -4.11 -1.00 5.22
N HIS A 200 -4.48 -1.00 6.51
CA HIS A 200 -5.57 -1.81 7.05
C HIS A 200 -6.91 -1.08 7.12
N GLY A 201 -7.11 -0.06 6.28
CA GLY A 201 -8.37 0.70 6.22
C GLY A 201 -8.48 1.78 7.28
N ASN A 202 -7.35 2.29 7.79
CA ASN A 202 -7.36 3.44 8.69
C ASN A 202 -7.50 4.73 7.87
N HIS A 203 -8.73 5.21 7.74
CA HIS A 203 -9.06 6.43 6.99
C HIS A 203 -8.57 7.71 7.68
N ASP A 204 -8.30 7.66 8.99
CA ASP A 204 -7.77 8.80 9.76
C ASP A 204 -6.24 8.95 9.65
N ALA A 205 -5.56 7.99 9.02
CA ALA A 205 -4.13 8.04 8.81
C ALA A 205 -3.74 9.23 7.92
N ARG A 206 -2.54 9.77 8.19
CA ARG A 206 -2.00 10.92 7.47
C ARG A 206 -0.59 10.63 6.97
N ILE A 207 -0.23 11.30 5.87
CA ILE A 207 1.15 11.34 5.39
C ILE A 207 1.65 12.78 5.53
N PHE A 208 2.76 12.96 6.21
CA PHE A 208 3.46 14.23 6.33
C PHE A 208 4.79 14.12 5.60
N CYS A 209 5.09 15.09 4.75
CA CYS A 209 6.32 15.09 3.97
C CYS A 209 6.93 16.49 3.95
N THR A 210 8.25 16.61 4.04
CA THR A 210 8.94 17.90 3.92
C THR A 210 9.21 18.29 2.46
N CYS A 211 9.30 17.33 1.55
CA CYS A 211 9.52 17.53 0.12
C CYS A 211 8.78 16.45 -0.71
N LEU A 212 7.61 16.82 -1.24
CA LEU A 212 6.70 15.91 -1.95
C LEU A 212 7.06 15.78 -3.45
N GLU A 213 7.68 14.67 -3.85
CA GLU A 213 7.95 14.29 -5.26
C GLU A 213 7.56 12.82 -5.55
N PRO A 214 6.46 12.27 -5.00
CA PRO A 214 6.22 10.82 -4.90
C PRO A 214 5.94 10.18 -6.27
N GLU A 215 6.21 8.90 -6.45
CA GLU A 215 5.61 8.12 -7.55
C GLU A 215 4.14 7.79 -7.27
N LEU A 216 3.82 7.50 -6.00
CA LEU A 216 2.49 7.14 -5.54
C LEU A 216 2.32 7.50 -4.06
N ILE A 217 1.15 8.03 -3.71
CA ILE A 217 0.71 8.20 -2.32
C ILE A 217 -0.62 7.48 -2.11
N SER A 218 -0.83 6.84 -0.96
CA SER A 218 -2.10 6.20 -0.61
C SER A 218 -2.45 6.32 0.87
N ILE A 219 -3.74 6.50 1.16
CA ILE A 219 -4.32 6.43 2.50
C ILE A 219 -5.53 5.50 2.43
N ALA A 220 -5.55 4.45 3.25
CA ALA A 220 -6.66 3.49 3.34
C ALA A 220 -7.09 2.87 2.00
N GLY A 221 -6.15 2.71 1.06
CA GLY A 221 -6.40 2.15 -0.27
C GLY A 221 -6.89 3.15 -1.31
N ILE A 222 -7.18 4.41 -0.92
CA ILE A 222 -7.33 5.52 -1.88
C ILE A 222 -5.93 6.01 -2.21
N TYR A 223 -5.57 6.10 -3.49
CA TYR A 223 -4.23 6.47 -3.93
C TYR A 223 -4.23 7.60 -4.97
N ARG A 224 -3.06 8.13 -5.25
CA ARG A 224 -2.81 9.07 -6.34
C ARG A 224 -1.42 8.81 -6.90
N THR A 225 -1.33 8.68 -8.22
CA THR A 225 -0.08 8.53 -8.99
C THR A 225 0.38 9.90 -9.53
N THR A 226 1.62 9.96 -10.02
CA THR A 226 2.19 11.16 -10.66
C THR A 226 1.90 11.34 -12.14
N GLU A 227 1.00 10.54 -12.72
CA GLU A 227 0.64 10.70 -14.14
C GLU A 227 0.02 12.08 -14.41
N ASN A 228 -0.70 12.62 -13.43
CA ASN A 228 -1.16 14.00 -13.43
C ASN A 228 -0.22 14.86 -12.57
N PRO A 229 0.47 15.86 -13.15
CA PRO A 229 1.42 16.70 -12.43
C PRO A 229 0.80 17.33 -11.18
N LEU A 230 1.51 17.24 -10.06
CA LEU A 230 1.15 17.96 -8.85
C LEU A 230 1.31 19.48 -9.10
N PRO A 231 0.36 20.33 -8.68
CA PRO A 231 0.52 21.77 -8.81
C PRO A 231 1.76 22.29 -8.06
N ALA A 232 2.31 23.41 -8.55
CA ALA A 232 3.61 23.93 -8.14
C ALA A 232 3.67 24.42 -6.68
N ASP A 233 2.50 24.60 -6.05
CA ASP A 233 2.35 24.98 -4.65
C ASP A 233 2.56 23.79 -3.68
N ILE A 234 2.48 22.55 -4.17
CA ILE A 234 2.69 21.33 -3.37
C ILE A 234 3.93 20.53 -3.81
N LEU A 235 4.31 20.57 -5.09
CA LEU A 235 5.46 19.82 -5.60
C LEU A 235 6.77 20.30 -4.97
N GLY A 236 7.54 19.37 -4.39
CA GLY A 236 8.79 19.66 -3.69
C GLY A 236 8.63 20.50 -2.43
N LYS A 237 7.39 20.67 -1.93
CA LYS A 237 7.08 21.44 -0.72
C LYS A 237 6.77 20.53 0.46
N SER A 238 6.74 21.14 1.64
CA SER A 238 6.24 20.50 2.84
C SER A 238 4.72 20.45 2.80
N VAL A 239 4.16 19.26 3.03
CA VAL A 239 2.73 18.99 2.85
C VAL A 239 2.21 18.02 3.89
N GLN A 240 0.91 18.12 4.14
CA GLN A 240 0.10 17.11 4.79
C GLN A 240 -0.85 16.52 3.77
N ILE A 241 -0.97 15.20 3.78
CA ILE A 241 -1.95 14.45 3.01
C ILE A 241 -2.89 13.76 3.98
N ARG A 242 -4.19 13.95 3.79
CA ARG A 242 -5.27 13.35 4.58
C ARG A 242 -6.39 12.90 3.67
N LEU A 243 -7.24 12.00 4.17
CA LEU A 243 -8.46 11.63 3.49
C LEU A 243 -9.63 12.50 3.95
N GLU A 244 -10.44 12.98 3.01
CA GLU A 244 -11.70 13.68 3.26
C GLU A 244 -12.71 13.22 2.21
N GLU A 245 -13.86 12.69 2.62
CA GLU A 245 -14.92 12.18 1.71
C GLU A 245 -14.38 11.24 0.61
N GLU A 246 -13.51 10.29 0.99
CA GLU A 246 -12.84 9.34 0.08
C GLU A 246 -11.89 9.97 -0.95
N LYS A 247 -11.52 11.26 -0.78
CA LYS A 247 -10.55 11.96 -1.64
C LYS A 247 -9.28 12.31 -0.86
N LEU A 248 -8.13 12.20 -1.53
CA LEU A 248 -6.86 12.65 -0.98
C LEU A 248 -6.75 14.17 -1.06
N MET A 249 -6.72 14.80 0.10
CA MET A 249 -6.47 16.23 0.26
C MET A 249 -4.99 16.44 0.52
N ILE A 250 -4.33 17.23 -0.34
CA ILE A 250 -2.91 17.58 -0.23
C ILE A 250 -2.81 19.06 0.09
N GLU A 251 -2.35 19.39 1.29
CA GLU A 251 -2.31 20.75 1.81
C GLU A 251 -0.87 21.13 2.18
N PRO A 252 -0.38 22.32 1.78
CA PRO A 252 0.93 22.79 2.22
C PRO A 252 1.02 22.92 3.75
N LEU A 253 2.07 22.37 4.34
CA LEU A 253 2.43 22.61 5.74
C LEU A 253 3.19 23.92 5.83
N ARG A 254 2.59 24.92 6.48
CA ARG A 254 3.28 26.17 6.80
C ARG A 254 4.19 25.95 8.01
N LEU A 255 5.42 25.53 7.73
CA LEU A 255 6.49 25.52 8.71
C LEU A 255 7.07 26.95 8.76
N THR A 256 6.65 27.73 9.74
CA THR A 256 7.12 29.12 9.98
C THR A 256 8.58 29.16 10.36
#